data_AF-T1ANH6-F1
#
_entry.id   AF-T1ANH6-F1
#
_cell.length_a   1.000
_cell.length_b   1.000
_cell.length_c   1.000
_cell.angle_alpha   90.00
_cell.angle_beta   90.00
_cell.angle_gamma   90.00
#
_symmetry.space_group_name_H-M   'P 1'
#
loop_
_entity.id
_entity.type
_entity.pdbx_description
1 polymer ?
#
loop_
_entity_poly.entity_id
_entity_poly.type
_entity_poly.pdbx_seq_one_letter_code
_entity_poly.pdbx_strand_id
1 'polypeptide(L)'
;MLTLRDTDKVAWLERVDQVARRIDPRVVHVTASLVAVHQVILIANSEGELAADARPLVRMNVSVLVEQDGRREQGYCGAGGRYSLAELVANDTPQRLAREAARQALINLEAVPAPAGTMTVVLGPGWPGILLHEAIGHGLEGDFNRKGTSAFANRIGERVAAPG
;
A
#
# COMPACT_ATOMS: atom_id res chain seq x y z
N MET A 1 24.76 11.25 -3.34
CA MET A 1 23.70 10.55 -2.59
C MET A 1 22.37 11.15 -3.05
N LEU A 2 21.48 10.36 -3.68
CA LEU A 2 20.24 10.84 -4.32
C LEU A 2 19.19 11.24 -3.26
N THR A 3 19.43 12.32 -2.54
CA THR A 3 18.54 12.87 -1.51
C THR A 3 17.95 14.19 -1.99
N LEU A 4 16.63 14.35 -1.90
CA LEU A 4 15.98 15.65 -2.07
C LEU A 4 16.31 16.57 -0.89
N ARG A 5 16.37 17.88 -1.13
CA ARG A 5 16.46 18.87 -0.05
C ARG A 5 15.17 18.85 0.76
N ASP A 6 15.24 19.19 2.03
CA ASP A 6 14.05 19.18 2.90
C ASP A 6 12.96 20.14 2.41
N THR A 7 13.36 21.29 1.84
CA THR A 7 12.43 22.23 1.20
C THR A 7 11.68 21.60 0.03
N ASP A 8 12.34 20.75 -0.77
CA ASP A 8 11.70 20.08 -1.91
C ASP A 8 10.72 19.01 -1.42
N LYS A 9 11.05 18.31 -0.31
CA LYS A 9 10.15 17.33 0.32
C LYS A 9 8.87 17.99 0.82
N VAL A 10 9.00 19.13 1.51
CA VAL A 10 7.85 19.90 2.00
C VAL A 10 7.01 20.42 0.82
N ALA A 11 7.65 20.98 -0.21
CA ALA A 11 6.95 21.48 -1.39
C ALA A 11 6.11 20.39 -2.10
N TRP A 12 6.58 19.14 -2.12
CA TRP A 12 5.78 18.02 -2.64
C TRP A 12 4.54 17.73 -1.80
N LEU A 13 4.65 17.78 -0.47
CA LEU A 13 3.51 17.59 0.43
C LEU A 13 2.49 18.73 0.28
N GLU A 14 2.95 19.98 0.18
CA GLU A 14 2.09 21.14 -0.08
C GLU A 14 1.37 21.01 -1.43
N ARG A 15 2.08 20.54 -2.48
CA ARG A 15 1.48 20.33 -3.80
C ARG A 15 0.40 19.24 -3.76
N VAL A 16 0.61 18.18 -2.99
CA VAL A 16 -0.39 17.12 -2.77
C VAL A 16 -1.63 17.68 -2.08
N ASP A 17 -1.48 18.46 -1.01
CA ASP A 17 -2.60 19.12 -0.31
C ASP A 17 -3.39 20.02 -1.26
N GLN A 18 -2.71 20.90 -2.00
CA GLN A 18 -3.35 21.81 -2.94
C GLN A 18 -4.11 21.07 -4.05
N VAL A 19 -3.53 20.00 -4.60
CA VAL A 19 -4.20 19.19 -5.62
C VAL A 19 -5.44 18.51 -5.03
N ALA A 20 -5.33 17.88 -3.86
CA ALA A 20 -6.45 17.21 -3.22
C ALA A 20 -7.63 18.17 -2.98
N ARG A 21 -7.35 19.36 -2.41
CA ARG A 21 -8.38 20.37 -2.12
C ARG A 21 -9.04 20.99 -3.36
N ARG A 22 -8.34 21.00 -4.50
CA ARG A 22 -8.89 21.52 -5.78
C ARG A 22 -9.82 20.55 -6.48
N ILE A 23 -9.83 19.27 -6.09
CA ILE A 23 -10.64 18.24 -6.75
C ILE A 23 -12.12 18.43 -6.46
N ASP A 24 -12.47 18.71 -5.20
CA ASP A 24 -13.86 18.82 -4.78
C ASP A 24 -13.97 19.74 -3.55
N PRO A 25 -14.93 20.68 -3.51
CA PRO A 25 -15.11 21.59 -2.37
C PRO A 25 -15.46 20.87 -1.06
N ARG A 26 -15.93 19.62 -1.13
CA ARG A 26 -16.23 18.78 0.05
C ARG A 26 -14.98 18.29 0.77
N VAL A 27 -13.78 18.46 0.20
CA VAL A 27 -12.51 18.07 0.85
C VAL A 27 -12.24 19.00 2.04
N VAL A 28 -12.37 18.48 3.25
CA VAL A 28 -12.20 19.24 4.50
C VAL A 28 -10.83 19.02 5.15
N HIS A 29 -10.24 17.82 5.00
CA HIS A 29 -8.92 17.50 5.56
C HIS A 29 -8.08 16.69 4.59
N VAL A 30 -6.78 16.98 4.55
CA VAL A 30 -5.79 16.23 3.78
C VAL A 30 -4.59 15.96 4.67
N THR A 31 -4.22 14.69 4.75
CA THR A 31 -3.01 14.25 5.45
C THR A 31 -2.09 13.60 4.43
N ALA A 32 -0.92 14.20 4.20
CA ALA A 32 0.12 13.64 3.36
C ALA A 32 1.38 13.35 4.19
N SER A 33 2.02 12.21 3.94
CA SER A 33 3.29 11.87 4.59
C SER A 33 4.30 11.30 3.60
N LEU A 34 5.57 11.55 3.88
CA LEU A 34 6.70 11.05 3.13
C LEU A 34 7.65 10.31 4.07
N VAL A 35 7.93 9.05 3.77
CA VAL A 35 8.83 8.20 4.53
C VAL A 35 10.00 7.83 3.62
N ALA A 36 11.22 7.95 4.14
CA ALA A 36 12.44 7.51 3.46
C ALA A 36 13.36 6.84 4.48
N VAL A 37 13.74 5.60 4.21
CA VAL A 37 14.63 4.79 5.05
C VAL A 37 15.81 4.35 4.20
N HIS A 38 17.01 4.41 4.78
CA HIS A 38 18.21 3.80 4.23
C HIS A 38 18.77 2.84 5.27
N GLN A 39 18.72 1.54 4.98
CA GLN A 39 19.18 0.50 5.88
C GLN A 39 20.39 -0.21 5.27
N VAL A 40 21.48 -0.33 6.03
CA VAL A 40 22.62 -1.16 5.66
C VAL A 40 22.65 -2.35 6.62
N ILE A 41 22.78 -3.55 6.07
CA ILE A 41 22.92 -4.78 6.86
C ILE A 41 24.19 -5.53 6.48
N LEU A 42 24.74 -6.26 7.46
CA LEU A 42 25.81 -7.24 7.29
C LEU A 42 25.43 -8.46 8.12
N ILE A 43 25.48 -9.63 7.53
CA ILE A 43 25.17 -10.91 8.17
C ILE A 43 26.42 -11.79 8.04
N ALA A 44 26.87 -12.35 9.17
CA ALA A 44 27.93 -13.35 9.22
C ALA A 44 27.43 -14.57 10.00
N ASN A 45 27.81 -15.79 9.61
CA ASN A 45 27.44 -17.01 10.32
C ASN A 45 28.65 -17.93 10.61
N SER A 46 28.41 -18.99 11.41
CA SER A 46 29.42 -19.97 11.83
C SER A 46 29.98 -20.82 10.68
N GLU A 47 29.24 -20.92 9.58
CA GLU A 47 29.65 -21.67 8.38
C GLU A 47 30.59 -20.83 7.49
N GLY A 48 30.95 -19.63 7.93
CA GLY A 48 31.88 -18.74 7.23
C GLY A 48 31.23 -17.88 6.15
N GLU A 49 29.90 -17.87 6.04
CA GLU A 49 29.21 -16.99 5.09
C GLU A 49 29.21 -15.55 5.60
N LEU A 50 29.40 -14.62 4.66
CA LEU A 50 29.35 -13.18 4.89
C LEU A 50 28.56 -12.53 3.75
N ALA A 51 27.46 -11.85 4.09
CA ALA A 51 26.60 -11.17 3.13
C ALA A 51 26.25 -9.76 3.60
N ALA A 52 26.19 -8.80 2.68
CA ALA A 52 25.84 -7.41 2.96
C ALA A 52 24.75 -6.92 1.99
N ASP A 53 23.97 -5.94 2.43
CA ASP A 53 22.96 -5.30 1.57
C ASP A 53 22.72 -3.84 1.99
N ALA A 54 22.39 -2.99 1.02
CA ALA A 54 22.04 -1.58 1.20
C ALA A 54 20.64 -1.34 0.61
N ARG A 55 19.69 -1.05 1.49
CA ARG A 55 18.25 -1.15 1.25
C ARG A 55 17.58 0.22 1.40
N PRO A 56 17.47 1.02 0.33
CA PRO A 56 16.58 2.17 0.34
C PRO A 56 15.12 1.70 0.37
N LEU A 57 14.26 2.47 1.03
CA LEU A 57 12.80 2.31 0.98
C LEU A 57 12.15 3.69 1.11
N VAL A 58 11.34 4.05 0.13
CA VAL A 58 10.60 5.31 0.11
C VAL A 58 9.10 5.04 0.01
N ARG A 59 8.29 5.88 0.64
CA ARG A 59 6.82 5.79 0.58
C ARG A 59 6.18 7.15 0.72
N MET A 60 5.18 7.43 -0.10
CA MET A 60 4.27 8.56 0.03
C MET A 60 2.87 8.04 0.32
N ASN A 61 2.20 8.65 1.27
CA ASN A 61 0.83 8.32 1.65
C ASN A 61 -0.02 9.58 1.60
N VAL A 62 -1.23 9.46 1.06
CA VAL A 62 -2.21 10.54 1.01
C VAL A 62 -3.53 10.01 1.54
N SER A 63 -4.09 10.70 2.52
CA SER A 63 -5.44 10.47 3.01
C SER A 63 -6.25 11.75 2.89
N VAL A 64 -7.48 11.61 2.40
CA VAL A 64 -8.40 12.73 2.16
C VAL A 64 -9.70 12.44 2.91
N LEU A 65 -10.16 13.41 3.68
CA LEU A 65 -11.48 13.40 4.34
C LEU A 65 -12.40 14.35 3.59
N VAL A 66 -13.59 13.86 3.25
CA VAL A 66 -14.66 14.66 2.64
C VAL A 66 -15.86 14.76 3.58
N GLU A 67 -16.60 15.86 3.50
CA GLU A 67 -17.83 16.09 4.26
C GLU A 67 -18.94 16.63 3.36
N GLN A 68 -20.14 16.10 3.52
CA GLN A 68 -21.37 16.64 2.93
C GLN A 68 -22.55 16.39 3.86
N ASP A 69 -23.32 17.45 4.17
CA ASP A 69 -24.55 17.36 4.97
C ASP A 69 -24.37 16.61 6.31
N GLY A 70 -23.21 16.82 6.95
CA GLY A 70 -22.84 16.16 8.21
C GLY A 70 -22.29 14.73 8.08
N ARG A 71 -22.37 14.11 6.91
CA ARG A 71 -21.73 12.81 6.63
C ARG A 71 -20.26 13.03 6.27
N ARG A 72 -19.37 12.23 6.86
CA ARG A 72 -17.93 12.26 6.60
C ARG A 72 -17.43 10.91 6.12
N GLU A 73 -16.60 10.92 5.10
CA GLU A 73 -15.96 9.71 4.57
C GLU A 73 -14.51 9.98 4.19
N GLN A 74 -13.71 8.91 4.16
CA GLN A 74 -12.27 8.98 3.92
C GLN A 74 -11.86 8.13 2.73
N GLY A 75 -10.84 8.59 2.01
CA GLY A 75 -10.13 7.84 0.99
C GLY A 75 -8.63 7.87 1.21
N TYR A 76 -7.93 6.88 0.62
CA TYR A 76 -6.51 6.69 0.84
C TYR A 76 -5.80 6.20 -0.42
N CYS A 77 -4.64 6.78 -0.72
CA CYS A 77 -3.77 6.25 -1.75
C CYS A 77 -2.31 6.42 -1.33
N GLY A 78 -1.49 5.41 -1.63
CA GLY A 78 -0.06 5.46 -1.35
C GLY A 78 0.73 4.73 -2.41
N ALA A 79 1.99 5.12 -2.58
CA ALA A 79 2.95 4.43 -3.42
C ALA A 79 4.35 4.47 -2.77
N GLY A 80 5.19 3.52 -3.14
CA GLY A 80 6.52 3.40 -2.59
C GLY A 80 7.27 2.21 -3.16
N GLY A 81 8.48 2.00 -2.67
CA GLY A 81 9.33 0.89 -3.06
C GLY A 81 10.80 1.14 -2.76
N ARG A 82 11.65 0.23 -3.24
CA ARG A 82 13.10 0.26 -3.01
C ARG A 82 13.81 0.99 -4.14
N TYR A 83 13.70 2.31 -4.14
CA TYR A 83 14.33 3.21 -5.11
C TYR A 83 14.51 4.60 -4.48
N SER A 84 15.07 5.55 -5.23
CA SER A 84 15.35 6.88 -4.69
C SER A 84 14.07 7.71 -4.47
N LEU A 85 14.14 8.67 -3.55
CA LEU A 85 13.02 9.57 -3.31
C LEU A 85 12.70 10.44 -4.54
N ALA A 86 13.71 10.77 -5.34
CA ALA A 86 13.55 11.50 -6.59
C ALA A 86 12.70 10.72 -7.60
N GLU A 87 12.89 9.39 -7.70
CA GLU A 87 12.07 8.52 -8.55
C GLU A 87 10.62 8.44 -8.07
N LEU A 88 10.38 8.41 -6.74
CA LEU A 88 9.01 8.39 -6.18
C LEU A 88 8.21 9.63 -6.57
N VAL A 89 8.83 10.81 -6.49
CA VAL A 89 8.18 12.09 -6.79
C VAL A 89 8.29 12.50 -8.25
N ALA A 90 8.93 11.68 -9.08
CA ALA A 90 9.04 11.93 -10.51
C ALA A 90 7.65 11.90 -11.18
N ASN A 91 7.56 12.61 -12.30
CA ASN A 91 6.35 12.71 -13.11
C ASN A 91 5.14 13.20 -12.29
N ASP A 92 4.01 12.52 -12.43
CA ASP A 92 2.72 12.91 -11.85
C ASP A 92 2.33 12.00 -10.66
N THR A 93 3.27 11.22 -10.12
CA THR A 93 2.97 10.27 -9.04
C THR A 93 2.32 10.93 -7.81
N PRO A 94 2.89 11.99 -7.20
CA PRO A 94 2.27 12.62 -6.03
C PRO A 94 0.84 13.12 -6.28
N GLN A 95 0.62 13.77 -7.43
CA GLN A 95 -0.68 14.32 -7.80
C GLN A 95 -1.70 13.22 -8.14
N ARG A 96 -1.25 12.12 -8.76
CA ARG A 96 -2.07 10.93 -8.99
C ARG A 96 -2.54 10.32 -7.67
N LEU A 97 -1.67 10.23 -6.67
CA LEU A 97 -2.05 9.74 -5.33
C LEU A 97 -3.10 10.65 -4.68
N ALA A 98 -2.92 11.97 -4.78
CA ALA A 98 -3.90 12.94 -4.28
C ALA A 98 -5.27 12.76 -4.94
N ARG A 99 -5.28 12.62 -6.27
CA ARG A 99 -6.51 12.40 -7.04
C ARG A 99 -7.21 11.10 -6.70
N GLU A 100 -6.45 10.03 -6.56
CA GLU A 100 -7.01 8.72 -6.23
C GLU A 100 -7.55 8.67 -4.81
N ALA A 101 -6.86 9.27 -3.83
CA ALA A 101 -7.34 9.36 -2.46
C ALA A 101 -8.65 10.16 -2.37
N ALA A 102 -8.75 11.31 -3.06
CA ALA A 102 -9.99 12.08 -3.11
C ALA A 102 -11.11 11.33 -3.83
N ARG A 103 -10.83 10.67 -4.96
CA ARG A 103 -11.81 9.85 -5.70
C ARG A 103 -12.40 8.75 -4.81
N GLN A 104 -11.58 8.04 -4.05
CA GLN A 104 -12.05 7.01 -3.12
C GLN A 104 -12.93 7.60 -2.01
N ALA A 105 -12.54 8.75 -1.45
CA ALA A 105 -13.31 9.41 -0.40
C ALA A 105 -14.72 9.79 -0.89
N LEU A 106 -14.81 10.32 -2.11
CA LEU A 106 -16.08 10.69 -2.74
C LEU A 106 -16.95 9.48 -3.07
N ILE A 107 -16.35 8.37 -3.55
CA ILE A 107 -17.09 7.11 -3.76
C ILE A 107 -17.65 6.57 -2.46
N ASN A 108 -16.87 6.59 -1.38
CA ASN A 108 -17.33 6.15 -0.07
C ASN A 108 -18.48 7.03 0.45
N LEU A 109 -18.44 8.34 0.18
CA LEU A 109 -19.50 9.28 0.55
C LEU A 109 -20.85 8.96 -0.10
N GLU A 110 -20.83 8.42 -1.33
CA GLU A 110 -22.01 8.04 -2.10
C GLU A 110 -22.42 6.57 -1.87
N ALA A 111 -21.58 5.78 -1.20
CA ALA A 111 -21.80 4.36 -1.01
C ALA A 111 -23.07 4.06 -0.18
N VAL A 112 -23.76 3.00 -0.60
CA VAL A 112 -24.93 2.40 0.05
C VAL A 112 -24.56 1.06 0.69
N PRO A 113 -25.40 0.49 1.58
CA PRO A 113 -25.14 -0.84 2.14
C PRO A 113 -24.92 -1.91 1.05
N ALA A 114 -23.89 -2.73 1.24
CA ALA A 114 -23.61 -3.85 0.36
C ALA A 114 -24.63 -4.99 0.55
N PRO A 115 -24.92 -5.80 -0.50
CA PRO A 115 -25.77 -6.98 -0.37
C PRO A 115 -25.15 -8.05 0.54
N ALA A 116 -26.00 -8.86 1.19
CA ALA A 116 -25.58 -9.92 2.11
C ALA A 116 -25.80 -11.31 1.51
N GLY A 117 -24.88 -12.25 1.79
CA GLY A 117 -24.96 -13.65 1.38
C GLY A 117 -23.83 -14.11 0.46
N THR A 118 -23.85 -15.38 0.07
CA THR A 118 -22.90 -15.93 -0.89
C THR A 118 -23.20 -15.40 -2.29
N MET A 119 -22.20 -14.83 -2.94
CA MET A 119 -22.32 -14.29 -4.29
C MET A 119 -21.00 -14.39 -5.05
N THR A 120 -21.07 -14.26 -6.38
CA THR A 120 -19.88 -14.11 -7.22
C THR A 120 -19.23 -12.75 -6.98
N VAL A 121 -17.93 -12.75 -6.69
CA VAL A 121 -17.13 -11.52 -6.49
C VAL A 121 -16.05 -11.46 -7.55
N VAL A 122 -15.96 -10.33 -8.24
CA VAL A 122 -14.87 -10.04 -9.20
C VAL A 122 -13.86 -9.14 -8.50
N LEU A 123 -12.61 -9.60 -8.43
CA LEU A 123 -11.51 -8.83 -7.85
C LEU A 123 -10.72 -8.13 -8.94
N GLY A 124 -10.49 -6.83 -8.76
CA GLY A 124 -9.58 -6.06 -9.62
C GLY A 124 -8.12 -6.51 -9.46
N PRO A 125 -7.25 -6.14 -10.42
CA PRO A 125 -5.83 -6.47 -10.32
C PRO A 125 -5.12 -5.66 -9.21
N GLY A 126 -3.94 -6.12 -8.79
CA GLY A 126 -3.07 -5.39 -7.86
C GLY A 126 -3.34 -5.71 -6.39
N TRP A 127 -3.67 -4.69 -5.58
CA TRP A 127 -3.86 -4.83 -4.13
C TRP A 127 -4.91 -5.89 -3.69
N PRO A 128 -6.00 -6.15 -4.45
CA PRO A 128 -6.91 -7.26 -4.14
C PRO A 128 -6.24 -8.65 -4.13
N GLY A 129 -5.00 -8.75 -4.61
CA GLY A 129 -4.12 -9.91 -4.38
C GLY A 129 -3.86 -10.24 -2.90
N ILE A 130 -4.29 -9.39 -1.96
CA ILE A 130 -4.41 -9.74 -0.53
C ILE A 130 -5.17 -11.06 -0.33
N LEU A 131 -6.12 -11.39 -1.21
CA LEU A 131 -6.78 -12.70 -1.21
C LEU A 131 -5.75 -13.85 -1.22
N LEU A 132 -4.72 -13.76 -2.06
CA LEU A 132 -3.69 -14.78 -2.15
C LEU A 132 -2.82 -14.81 -0.90
N HIS A 133 -2.49 -13.64 -0.36
CA HIS A 133 -1.70 -13.51 0.88
C HIS A 133 -2.38 -14.20 2.06
N GLU A 134 -3.67 -13.94 2.26
CA GLU A 134 -4.43 -14.49 3.38
C GLU A 134 -4.87 -15.93 3.15
N ALA A 135 -5.41 -16.24 1.96
CA ALA A 135 -6.01 -17.54 1.70
C ALA A 135 -4.97 -18.67 1.63
N ILE A 136 -3.77 -18.38 1.13
CA ILE A 136 -2.71 -19.38 0.97
C ILE A 136 -1.33 -18.91 1.44
N GLY A 137 -1.01 -17.61 1.37
CA GLY A 137 0.34 -17.10 1.65
C GLY A 137 0.84 -17.49 3.02
N HIS A 138 0.17 -17.04 4.09
CA HIS A 138 0.52 -17.41 5.46
C HIS A 138 0.40 -18.92 5.72
N GLY A 139 -0.62 -19.57 5.17
CA GLY A 139 -0.82 -21.01 5.33
C GLY A 139 0.34 -21.86 4.75
N LEU A 140 1.10 -21.31 3.81
CA LEU A 140 2.25 -21.98 3.20
C LEU A 140 3.59 -21.60 3.84
N GLU A 141 3.60 -20.79 4.90
CA GLU A 141 4.82 -20.50 5.65
C GLU A 141 5.35 -21.75 6.37
N GLY A 142 6.66 -21.97 6.30
CA GLY A 142 7.29 -23.24 6.64
C GLY A 142 7.24 -23.59 8.12
N ASP A 143 7.11 -22.60 9.00
CA ASP A 143 7.06 -22.80 10.44
C ASP A 143 5.74 -23.44 10.90
N PHE A 144 4.60 -23.03 10.33
CA PHE A 144 3.29 -23.67 10.58
C PHE A 144 3.24 -25.08 9.99
N ASN A 145 3.79 -25.26 8.78
CA ASN A 145 3.83 -26.55 8.12
C ASN A 145 4.71 -27.55 8.87
N ARG A 146 5.90 -27.12 9.35
CA ARG A 146 6.77 -27.93 10.21
C ARG A 146 6.09 -28.33 11.52
N LYS A 147 5.27 -27.44 12.11
CA LYS A 147 4.53 -27.70 13.35
C LYS A 147 3.25 -28.52 13.13
N GLY A 148 2.83 -28.74 11.87
CA GLY A 148 1.57 -29.42 11.55
C GLY A 148 0.31 -28.61 11.87
N THR A 149 0.43 -27.30 12.12
CA THR A 149 -0.70 -26.44 12.50
C THR A 149 -1.38 -25.75 11.32
N SER A 150 -0.77 -25.82 10.13
CA SER A 150 -1.36 -25.28 8.91
C SER A 150 -2.40 -26.25 8.33
N ALA A 151 -3.46 -25.70 7.73
CA ALA A 151 -4.39 -26.46 6.89
C ALA A 151 -3.68 -27.12 5.68
N PHE A 152 -2.50 -26.63 5.30
CA PHE A 152 -1.70 -27.12 4.18
C PHE A 152 -0.59 -28.11 4.60
N ALA A 153 -0.50 -28.45 5.90
CA ALA A 153 0.53 -29.37 6.38
C ALA A 153 0.40 -30.75 5.71
N ASN A 154 1.52 -31.28 5.23
CA ASN A 154 1.62 -32.58 4.52
C ASN A 154 0.78 -32.66 3.22
N ARG A 155 0.43 -31.53 2.59
CA ARG A 155 -0.35 -31.48 1.34
C ARG A 155 0.52 -31.31 0.08
N ILE A 156 1.83 -31.52 0.15
CA ILE A 156 2.71 -31.43 -1.01
C ILE A 156 2.30 -32.48 -2.05
N GLY A 157 2.08 -32.03 -3.28
CA GLY A 157 1.60 -32.86 -4.39
C GLY A 157 0.08 -32.91 -4.55
N GLU A 158 -0.68 -32.36 -3.59
CA GLU A 158 -2.13 -32.25 -3.70
C GLU A 158 -2.56 -30.95 -4.40
N ARG A 159 -3.75 -30.97 -5.02
CA ARG A 159 -4.36 -29.77 -5.61
C ARG A 159 -5.11 -28.98 -4.54
N VAL A 160 -4.67 -27.76 -4.28
CA VAL A 160 -5.21 -26.88 -3.23
C VAL A 160 -5.88 -25.60 -3.77
N ALA A 161 -5.95 -25.45 -5.09
CA ALA A 161 -6.60 -24.34 -5.78
C ALA A 161 -7.31 -24.83 -7.06
N ALA A 162 -8.12 -23.97 -7.66
CA ALA A 162 -8.78 -24.24 -8.93
C ALA A 162 -7.76 -24.56 -10.06
N PRO A 163 -8.14 -25.33 -11.10
CA PRO A 163 -7.26 -25.67 -12.22
C PRO A 163 -6.72 -24.48 -13.03
N GLY A 164 -7.39 -23.31 -12.93
CA GLY A 164 -7.26 -22.23 -13.89
C GLY A 164 -8.35 -22.28 -14.95
#